data_AF-A0A7V6UYB9-F1
#
_entry.id   AF-A0A7V6UYB9-F1
#
_cell.length_a   1.000
_cell.length_b   1.000
_cell.length_c   1.000
_cell.angle_alpha   90.00
_cell.angle_beta   90.00
_cell.angle_gamma   90.00
#
_symmetry.space_group_name_H-M   'P 1'
#
loop_
_entity.id
_entity.type
_entity.pdbx_description
1 polymer ?
#
loop_
_entity_poly.entity_id
_entity_poly.type
_entity_poly.pdbx_seq_one_letter_code
_entity_poly.pdbx_strand_id
1 'polypeptide(L)'
;MDQNNTAQLALYKKTATKIWNKYSVVLVTLLIIIVATILKGSSFFSVQNFMNILRNNSVIGIISLGMTFVIISGGIDLSVGSVLVATGATIIMTINYTGSVILGILSGIVLGIVIGIINGLIITKGKVPPFIVTLGAMNIYRSVCQHFMKGGGFSSISPVFRNISNSFLFDVIPLPIIYFLI
;
A
#
# COMPACT_ATOMS: atom_id res chain seq x y z
N MET A 1 -46.35 29.32 12.60
CA MET A 1 -45.17 29.05 11.76
C MET A 1 -45.65 28.95 10.32
N ASP A 2 -45.10 29.78 9.44
CA ASP A 2 -45.55 29.98 8.05
C ASP A 2 -45.39 28.71 7.19
N GLN A 3 -46.45 28.27 6.51
CA GLN A 3 -46.45 27.08 5.63
C GLN A 3 -45.45 27.21 4.46
N ASN A 4 -45.09 28.43 4.07
CA ASN A 4 -44.07 28.66 3.06
C ASN A 4 -42.67 28.28 3.54
N ASN A 5 -42.40 28.42 4.84
CA ASN A 5 -41.08 28.16 5.41
C ASN A 5 -40.81 26.65 5.57
N THR A 6 -41.85 25.85 5.83
CA THR A 6 -41.74 24.38 5.93
C THR A 6 -41.54 23.73 4.56
N ALA A 7 -42.22 24.22 3.51
CA ALA A 7 -42.03 23.75 2.14
C ALA A 7 -40.62 24.06 1.61
N GLN A 8 -40.09 25.25 1.90
CA GLN A 8 -38.71 25.61 1.55
C GLN A 8 -37.69 24.72 2.26
N LEU A 9 -37.83 24.50 3.58
CA LEU A 9 -36.96 23.60 4.34
C LEU A 9 -36.96 22.16 3.79
N ALA A 10 -38.12 21.65 3.37
CA ALA A 10 -38.22 20.33 2.75
C ALA A 10 -37.48 20.28 1.40
N LEU A 11 -37.55 21.36 0.61
CA LEU A 11 -36.87 21.47 -0.68
C LEU A 11 -35.34 21.59 -0.53
N TYR A 12 -34.87 22.34 0.48
CA TYR A 12 -33.44 22.37 0.86
C TYR A 12 -32.94 21.00 1.31
N LYS A 13 -33.67 20.30 2.18
CA LYS A 13 -33.30 18.94 2.61
C LYS A 13 -33.22 17.98 1.42
N LYS A 14 -34.23 17.99 0.53
CA LYS A 14 -34.27 17.13 -0.65
C LYS A 14 -33.11 17.40 -1.62
N THR A 15 -32.77 18.68 -1.81
CA THR A 15 -31.64 19.10 -2.65
C THR A 15 -30.30 18.72 -2.02
N ALA A 16 -30.13 18.94 -0.72
CA ALA A 16 -28.94 18.56 0.03
C ALA A 16 -28.69 17.05 0.02
N THR A 17 -29.73 16.23 0.24
CA THR A 17 -29.61 14.76 0.16
C THR A 17 -29.25 14.29 -1.25
N LYS A 18 -29.80 14.94 -2.29
CA LYS A 18 -29.45 14.63 -3.68
C LYS A 18 -27.99 14.95 -4.00
N ILE A 19 -27.50 16.10 -3.53
CA ILE A 19 -26.10 16.52 -3.67
C ILE A 19 -25.18 15.57 -2.89
N TRP A 20 -25.51 15.25 -1.65
CA TRP A 20 -24.76 14.32 -0.80
C TRP A 20 -24.64 12.95 -1.46
N ASN A 21 -25.75 12.35 -1.90
CA ASN A 21 -25.71 11.02 -2.50
C ASN A 21 -24.92 10.97 -3.80
N LYS A 22 -24.87 12.08 -4.56
CA LYS A 22 -24.16 12.14 -5.84
C LYS A 22 -22.68 12.51 -5.70
N TYR A 23 -22.33 13.35 -4.73
CA TYR A 23 -20.98 13.94 -4.59
C TYR A 23 -20.33 13.66 -3.23
N SER A 24 -20.84 12.72 -2.44
CA SER A 24 -20.34 12.39 -1.10
C SER A 24 -18.83 12.24 -1.04
N VAL A 25 -18.23 11.49 -1.96
CA VAL A 25 -16.77 11.26 -2.00
C VAL A 25 -16.01 12.58 -2.19
N VAL A 26 -16.46 13.42 -3.13
CA VAL A 26 -15.82 14.71 -3.41
C VAL A 26 -15.97 15.65 -2.22
N LEU A 27 -17.17 15.73 -1.64
CA LEU A 27 -17.46 16.58 -0.48
C LEU A 27 -16.63 16.16 0.75
N VAL A 28 -16.54 14.86 1.03
CA VAL A 28 -15.72 14.31 2.11
C VAL A 28 -14.24 14.59 1.86
N THR A 29 -13.76 14.43 0.62
CA THR A 29 -12.37 14.74 0.26
C THR A 29 -12.05 16.22 0.48
N LEU A 30 -12.91 17.13 0.04
CA LEU A 30 -12.75 18.56 0.26
C LEU A 30 -12.76 18.92 1.75
N LEU A 31 -13.67 18.32 2.53
CA LEU A 31 -13.72 18.51 3.97
C LEU A 31 -12.41 18.08 4.63
N ILE A 32 -11.86 16.92 4.25
CA ILE A 32 -10.58 16.42 4.76
C ILE A 32 -9.44 17.39 4.40
N ILE A 33 -9.40 17.92 3.18
CA ILE A 33 -8.39 18.90 2.75
C ILE A 33 -8.48 20.18 3.58
N ILE A 34 -9.69 20.72 3.79
CA ILE A 34 -9.90 21.95 4.58
C ILE A 34 -9.44 21.72 6.02
N VAL A 35 -9.89 20.62 6.65
CA VAL A 35 -9.50 20.27 8.02
C VAL A 35 -7.99 20.09 8.14
N ALA A 36 -7.37 19.35 7.20
CA ALA A 36 -5.93 19.14 7.20
C ALA A 36 -5.14 20.44 7.01
N THR A 37 -5.64 21.35 6.16
CA THR A 37 -5.06 22.69 5.96
C THR A 37 -5.14 23.53 7.23
N ILE A 38 -6.27 23.51 7.94
CA ILE A 38 -6.42 24.22 9.22
C ILE A 38 -5.45 23.66 10.26
N LEU A 39 -5.31 22.33 10.36
CA LEU A 39 -4.48 21.68 11.37
C LEU A 39 -2.97 21.76 11.09
N LYS A 40 -2.56 21.79 9.82
CA LYS A 40 -1.14 21.72 9.41
C LYS A 40 -0.63 22.97 8.71
N GLY A 41 -1.49 23.94 8.39
CA GLY A 41 -1.14 25.21 7.75
C GLY A 41 -0.36 25.02 6.44
N SER A 42 0.72 25.78 6.29
CA SER A 42 1.62 25.74 5.13
C SER A 42 2.32 24.38 4.92
N SER A 43 2.42 23.54 5.95
CA SER A 43 3.05 22.22 5.81
C SER A 43 2.24 21.27 4.94
N PHE A 44 0.91 21.40 4.93
CA PHE A 44 0.03 20.53 4.13
C PHE A 44 0.28 20.68 2.63
N PHE A 45 0.41 21.91 2.14
CA PHE A 45 0.66 22.21 0.72
C PHE A 45 2.16 22.29 0.37
N SER A 46 3.05 21.92 1.29
CA SER A 46 4.49 21.95 1.01
C SER A 46 4.88 20.91 -0.04
N VAL A 47 5.85 21.26 -0.90
CA VAL A 47 6.41 20.34 -1.90
C VAL A 47 6.92 19.05 -1.22
N GLN A 48 7.52 19.18 -0.03
CA GLN A 48 7.99 18.02 0.74
C GLN A 48 6.85 17.07 1.13
N ASN A 49 5.69 17.60 1.52
CA ASN A 49 4.54 16.76 1.84
C ASN A 49 4.04 16.00 0.61
N PHE A 50 3.96 16.66 -0.55
CA PHE A 50 3.62 15.99 -1.81
C PHE A 50 4.64 14.93 -2.20
N MET A 51 5.94 15.21 -2.07
CA MET A 51 7.00 14.23 -2.34
C MET A 51 6.91 13.02 -1.40
N ASN A 52 6.60 13.24 -0.11
CA ASN A 52 6.39 12.16 0.85
C ASN A 52 5.17 11.31 0.51
N ILE A 53 4.06 11.94 0.11
CA ILE A 53 2.84 11.25 -0.33
C ILE A 53 3.16 10.39 -1.56
N LEU A 54 3.81 10.97 -2.58
CA LEU A 54 4.18 10.23 -3.79
C LEU A 54 5.10 9.06 -3.45
N ARG A 55 6.17 9.30 -2.68
CA ARG A 55 7.11 8.26 -2.24
C ARG A 55 6.43 7.09 -1.52
N ASN A 56 5.48 7.37 -0.62
CA ASN A 56 4.74 6.33 0.08
C ASN A 56 3.80 5.56 -0.86
N ASN A 57 3.17 6.25 -1.81
CA ASN A 57 2.29 5.64 -2.79
C ASN A 57 3.06 4.85 -3.86
N SER A 58 4.32 5.18 -4.15
CA SER A 58 5.13 4.44 -5.13
C SER A 58 5.25 2.95 -4.81
N VAL A 59 5.42 2.59 -3.53
CA VAL A 59 5.50 1.19 -3.11
C VAL A 59 4.19 0.46 -3.39
N ILE A 60 3.05 1.08 -3.06
CA ILE A 60 1.72 0.53 -3.34
C ILE A 60 1.48 0.44 -4.85
N GLY A 61 1.95 1.43 -5.61
CA GLY A 61 1.86 1.46 -7.08
C GLY A 61 2.65 0.33 -7.75
N ILE A 62 3.88 0.05 -7.29
CA ILE A 62 4.67 -1.07 -7.83
C ILE A 62 3.96 -2.41 -7.56
N ILE A 63 3.42 -2.58 -6.34
CA ILE A 63 2.66 -3.78 -5.97
C ILE A 63 1.39 -3.89 -6.83
N SER A 64 0.71 -2.77 -7.11
CA SER A 64 -0.53 -2.78 -7.88
C SER A 64 -0.32 -3.21 -9.33
N LEU A 65 0.85 -2.93 -9.93
CA LEU A 65 1.22 -3.45 -11.25
C LEU A 65 1.21 -4.98 -11.29
N GLY A 66 1.78 -5.63 -10.26
CA GLY A 66 1.72 -7.08 -10.11
C GLY A 66 0.28 -7.58 -9.87
N MET A 67 -0.49 -6.87 -9.06
CA MET A 67 -1.88 -7.21 -8.75
C MET A 67 -2.83 -7.12 -9.93
N THR A 68 -2.52 -6.28 -10.93
CA THR A 68 -3.28 -6.22 -12.18
C THR A 68 -3.37 -7.59 -12.84
N PHE A 69 -2.30 -8.39 -12.86
CA PHE A 69 -2.33 -9.74 -13.42
C PHE A 69 -3.25 -10.68 -12.62
N VAL A 70 -3.25 -10.57 -11.29
CA VAL A 70 -4.14 -11.34 -10.42
C VAL A 70 -5.60 -10.99 -10.71
N ILE A 71 -5.93 -9.71 -10.81
CA ILE A 71 -7.30 -9.24 -11.04
C ILE A 71 -7.79 -9.63 -12.44
N ILE A 72 -6.97 -9.44 -13.47
CA ILE A 72 -7.32 -9.81 -14.86
C ILE A 72 -7.55 -11.32 -14.99
N SER A 73 -6.83 -12.14 -14.20
CA SER A 73 -7.08 -13.59 -14.13
C SER A 73 -8.39 -13.97 -13.41
N GLY A 74 -9.16 -13.00 -12.92
CA GLY A 74 -10.40 -13.20 -12.15
C GLY A 74 -10.16 -13.54 -10.67
N GLY A 75 -8.93 -13.34 -10.18
CA GLY A 75 -8.53 -13.61 -8.81
C GLY A 75 -8.57 -12.38 -7.90
N ILE A 76 -8.36 -12.62 -6.60
CA ILE A 76 -8.11 -11.59 -5.60
C ILE A 76 -6.94 -12.09 -4.74
N ASP A 77 -5.96 -11.22 -4.49
CA ASP A 77 -4.85 -11.52 -3.58
C ASP A 77 -4.82 -10.54 -2.39
N LEU A 78 -5.27 -11.06 -1.24
CA LEU A 78 -5.24 -10.36 0.04
C LEU A 78 -3.87 -10.49 0.74
N SER A 79 -3.02 -11.42 0.29
CA SER A 79 -1.75 -11.73 0.95
C SER A 79 -0.63 -10.76 0.63
N VAL A 80 -0.77 -9.91 -0.40
CA VAL A 80 0.32 -9.04 -0.91
C VAL A 80 1.03 -8.21 0.15
N GLY A 81 0.30 -7.66 1.13
CA GLY A 81 0.92 -6.89 2.22
C GLY A 81 1.78 -7.78 3.13
N SER A 82 1.37 -9.02 3.37
CA SER A 82 2.14 -9.98 4.17
C SER A 82 3.32 -10.54 3.39
N VAL A 83 3.18 -10.72 2.07
CA VAL A 83 4.29 -11.12 1.18
C VAL A 83 5.35 -10.02 1.09
N LEU A 84 4.94 -8.75 1.01
CA LEU A 84 5.86 -7.61 1.05
C LEU A 84 6.72 -7.64 2.32
N VAL A 85 6.10 -7.85 3.49
CA VAL A 85 6.82 -7.93 4.77
C VAL A 85 7.71 -9.16 4.82
N ALA A 86 7.24 -10.32 4.34
CA ALA A 86 8.01 -11.57 4.33
C ALA A 86 9.27 -11.50 3.47
N THR A 87 9.13 -10.97 2.26
CA THR A 87 10.26 -10.76 1.35
C THR A 87 11.22 -9.72 1.90
N GLY A 88 10.71 -8.60 2.44
CA GLY A 88 11.53 -7.58 3.10
C GLY A 88 12.32 -8.10 4.29
N ALA A 89 11.68 -8.87 5.18
CA ALA A 89 12.33 -9.50 6.32
C ALA A 89 13.43 -10.48 5.87
N THR A 90 13.14 -11.29 4.86
CA THR A 90 14.09 -12.26 4.29
C THR A 90 15.31 -11.56 3.68
N ILE A 91 15.10 -10.49 2.90
CA ILE A 91 16.19 -9.67 2.35
C ILE A 91 17.09 -9.17 3.48
N ILE A 92 16.51 -8.56 4.51
CA ILE A 92 17.28 -7.97 5.61
C ILE A 92 18.03 -9.05 6.41
N MET A 93 17.39 -10.18 6.72
CA MET A 93 18.02 -11.29 7.42
C MET A 93 19.20 -11.85 6.61
N THR A 94 19.04 -12.05 5.30
CA THR A 94 20.10 -12.51 4.41
C THR A 94 21.26 -11.51 4.35
N ILE A 95 20.98 -10.21 4.25
CA ILE A 95 22.03 -9.17 4.27
C ILE A 95 22.75 -9.17 5.61
N ASN A 96 22.03 -9.25 6.72
CA ASN A 96 22.64 -9.22 8.05
C ASN A 96 23.49 -10.48 8.31
N TYR A 97 23.16 -11.61 7.71
CA TYR A 97 23.94 -12.85 7.81
C TYR A 97 25.15 -12.89 6.86
N THR A 98 24.98 -12.44 5.61
CA THR A 98 26.00 -12.60 4.55
C THR A 98 26.82 -11.34 4.27
N GLY A 99 26.36 -10.18 4.71
CA GLY A 99 26.89 -8.86 4.33
C GLY A 99 26.56 -8.43 2.88
N SER A 100 25.98 -9.32 2.06
CA SER A 100 25.82 -9.11 0.62
C SER A 100 24.42 -8.61 0.26
N VAL A 101 24.35 -7.39 -0.30
CA VAL A 101 23.10 -6.78 -0.76
C VAL A 101 22.48 -7.57 -1.92
N ILE A 102 23.31 -8.06 -2.84
CA ILE A 102 22.83 -8.83 -3.99
C ILE A 102 22.19 -10.15 -3.55
N LEU A 103 22.80 -10.87 -2.61
CA LEU A 103 22.22 -12.10 -2.05
C LEU A 103 20.92 -11.80 -1.29
N GLY A 104 20.89 -10.67 -0.58
CA GLY A 104 19.67 -10.13 0.01
C GLY A 104 18.53 -10.04 -1.00
N ILE A 105 18.72 -9.24 -2.05
CA ILE A 105 17.70 -9.00 -3.09
C ILE A 105 17.26 -10.31 -3.74
N LEU A 106 18.21 -11.18 -4.12
CA LEU A 106 17.92 -12.47 -4.73
C LEU A 106 17.07 -13.36 -3.79
N SER A 107 17.37 -13.39 -2.49
CA SER A 107 16.60 -14.18 -1.53
C SER A 107 15.13 -13.72 -1.43
N GLY A 108 14.88 -12.41 -1.50
CA GLY A 108 13.52 -11.86 -1.51
C GLY A 108 12.76 -12.21 -2.80
N ILE A 109 13.41 -12.11 -3.96
CA ILE A 109 12.83 -12.48 -5.26
C ILE A 109 12.44 -13.97 -5.26
N VAL A 110 13.35 -14.84 -4.83
CA VAL A 110 13.10 -16.29 -4.77
C VAL A 110 11.92 -16.59 -3.85
N LEU A 111 11.87 -15.99 -2.66
CA LEU A 111 10.75 -16.20 -1.74
C LEU A 111 9.41 -15.73 -2.33
N GLY A 112 9.38 -14.57 -2.98
CA GLY A 112 8.18 -14.06 -3.65
C GLY A 112 7.67 -14.99 -4.74
N ILE A 113 8.58 -15.53 -5.57
CA ILE A 113 8.24 -16.51 -6.61
C ILE A 113 7.68 -17.78 -5.98
N VAL A 114 8.33 -18.33 -4.96
CA VAL A 114 7.88 -19.55 -4.27
C VAL A 114 6.48 -19.37 -3.69
N ILE A 115 6.24 -18.25 -2.99
CA ILE A 115 4.92 -17.94 -2.42
C ILE A 115 3.86 -17.82 -3.52
N GLY A 116 4.17 -17.11 -4.61
CA GLY A 116 3.27 -16.95 -5.75
C GLY A 116 2.90 -18.30 -6.39
N ILE A 117 3.89 -19.18 -6.57
CA ILE A 117 3.68 -20.54 -7.09
C ILE A 117 2.78 -21.34 -6.15
N ILE A 118 3.05 -21.31 -4.83
CA ILE A 118 2.24 -22.06 -3.85
C ILE A 118 0.78 -21.59 -3.90
N ASN A 119 0.54 -20.28 -3.80
CA ASN A 119 -0.82 -19.72 -3.87
C ASN A 119 -1.49 -20.07 -5.20
N GLY A 120 -0.78 -19.88 -6.32
CA GLY A 120 -1.30 -20.17 -7.66
C GLY A 120 -1.64 -21.65 -7.87
N LEU A 121 -0.81 -22.58 -7.38
CA LEU A 121 -1.07 -24.01 -7.47
C LEU A 121 -2.27 -24.45 -6.64
N ILE A 122 -2.42 -23.93 -5.42
CA ILE A 122 -3.59 -24.24 -4.57
C ILE A 122 -4.88 -23.74 -5.25
N ILE A 123 -4.85 -22.56 -5.86
CA ILE A 123 -6.00 -22.02 -6.58
C ILE A 123 -6.32 -22.85 -7.82
N THR A 124 -5.33 -23.08 -8.68
CA THR A 124 -5.53 -23.70 -10.01
C THR A 124 -5.73 -25.22 -9.95
N LYS A 125 -4.92 -25.93 -9.18
CA LYS A 125 -4.99 -27.39 -9.04
C LYS A 125 -5.88 -27.82 -7.90
N GLY A 126 -5.84 -27.11 -6.77
CA GLY A 126 -6.69 -27.36 -5.61
C GLY A 126 -8.14 -26.89 -5.81
N LYS A 127 -8.43 -26.08 -6.85
CA LYS A 127 -9.77 -25.54 -7.16
C LYS A 127 -10.40 -24.80 -5.97
N VAL A 128 -9.56 -24.19 -5.13
CA VAL A 128 -10.00 -23.41 -3.97
C VAL A 128 -10.21 -21.96 -4.41
N PRO A 129 -11.31 -21.30 -4.01
CA PRO A 129 -11.52 -19.88 -4.30
C PRO A 129 -10.32 -18.99 -3.89
N PRO A 130 -9.83 -18.08 -4.77
CA PRO A 130 -8.64 -17.26 -4.53
C PRO A 130 -8.67 -16.47 -3.21
N PHE A 131 -9.84 -15.96 -2.85
CA PHE A 131 -10.05 -15.22 -1.61
C PHE A 131 -9.66 -16.04 -0.37
N ILE A 132 -10.06 -17.32 -0.32
CA ILE A 132 -9.80 -18.21 0.83
C ILE A 132 -8.30 -18.51 0.93
N VAL A 133 -7.69 -18.85 -0.20
CA VAL A 133 -6.25 -19.17 -0.26
C VAL A 133 -5.43 -17.96 0.18
N THR A 134 -5.70 -16.78 -0.37
CA THR A 134 -4.88 -15.59 -0.13
C THR A 134 -5.13 -14.99 1.26
N LEU A 135 -6.35 -15.06 1.80
CA LEU A 135 -6.61 -14.68 3.20
C LEU A 135 -5.92 -15.64 4.18
N GLY A 136 -5.93 -16.95 3.93
CA GLY A 136 -5.20 -17.92 4.74
C GLY A 136 -3.69 -17.69 4.67
N ALA A 137 -3.16 -17.55 3.45
CA ALA A 137 -1.77 -17.25 3.19
C ALA A 137 -1.31 -15.96 3.88
N MET A 138 -2.13 -14.90 3.84
CA MET A 138 -1.89 -13.64 4.56
C MET A 138 -1.61 -13.90 6.04
N ASN A 139 -2.48 -14.64 6.72
CA ASN A 139 -2.34 -14.93 8.15
C ASN A 139 -1.10 -15.78 8.46
N ILE A 140 -0.81 -16.78 7.62
CA ILE A 140 0.38 -17.64 7.78
C ILE A 140 1.64 -16.80 7.64
N TYR A 141 1.81 -16.09 6.52
CA TYR A 141 3.02 -15.30 6.24
C TYR A 141 3.23 -14.21 7.29
N ARG A 142 2.14 -13.52 7.68
CA ARG A 142 2.17 -12.51 8.72
C ARG A 142 2.56 -13.08 10.08
N SER A 143 2.08 -14.26 10.45
CA SER A 143 2.40 -14.89 11.74
C SER A 143 3.84 -15.39 11.79
N VAL A 144 4.30 -16.06 10.72
CA VAL A 144 5.68 -16.52 10.57
C VAL A 144 6.63 -15.33 10.64
N CYS A 145 6.36 -14.26 9.89
CA CYS A 145 7.21 -13.06 9.92
C CYS A 145 7.26 -12.42 11.30
N GLN A 146 6.11 -12.22 11.96
CA GLN A 146 6.08 -11.64 13.29
C GLN A 146 6.87 -12.46 14.32
N HIS A 147 6.84 -13.79 14.20
CA HIS A 147 7.63 -14.67 15.04
C HIS A 147 9.14 -14.43 14.86
N PHE A 148 9.63 -14.44 13.62
CA PHE A 148 11.05 -14.16 13.33
C PHE A 148 11.46 -12.75 13.72
N MET A 149 10.59 -11.78 13.50
CA MET A 149 10.78 -10.37 13.86
C MET A 149 10.70 -10.12 15.37
N LYS A 150 10.37 -11.12 16.19
CA LYS A 150 10.14 -11.01 17.66
C LYS A 150 9.17 -9.87 18.01
N GLY A 151 8.16 -9.64 17.16
CA GLY A 151 7.19 -8.54 17.31
C GLY A 151 7.74 -7.14 17.00
N GLY A 152 9.01 -7.00 16.60
CA GLY A 152 9.66 -5.73 16.23
C GLY A 152 9.87 -5.57 14.72
N GLY A 153 10.72 -4.62 14.32
CA GLY A 153 11.17 -4.43 12.93
C GLY A 153 12.63 -4.84 12.74
N PHE A 154 13.00 -5.31 11.55
CA PHE A 154 14.39 -5.50 11.19
C PHE A 154 14.96 -4.24 10.51
N SER A 155 16.19 -3.89 10.86
CA SER A 155 16.97 -2.91 10.13
C SER A 155 18.17 -3.59 9.48
N SER A 156 18.46 -3.23 8.24
CA SER A 156 19.65 -3.72 7.54
C SER A 156 20.90 -3.03 8.10
N ILE A 157 21.97 -3.81 8.27
CA ILE A 157 23.29 -3.27 8.60
C ILE A 157 23.96 -2.56 7.42
N SER A 158 23.47 -2.77 6.18
CA SER A 158 24.10 -2.24 4.97
C SER A 158 23.58 -0.84 4.62
N PRO A 159 24.43 0.20 4.61
CA PRO A 159 24.05 1.54 4.17
C PRO A 159 23.60 1.54 2.70
N VAL A 160 24.21 0.69 1.87
CA VAL A 160 23.87 0.57 0.44
C VAL A 160 22.42 0.15 0.25
N PHE A 161 21.96 -0.85 1.00
CA PHE A 161 20.55 -1.29 0.93
C PHE A 161 19.60 -0.18 1.38
N ARG A 162 19.93 0.54 2.45
CA ARG A 162 19.13 1.67 2.93
C ARG A 162 19.05 2.80 1.90
N ASN A 163 20.14 3.05 1.17
CA ASN A 163 20.21 4.10 0.16
C ASN A 163 19.33 3.80 -1.06
N ILE A 164 19.01 2.54 -1.38
CA ILE A 164 18.07 2.20 -2.46
C ILE A 164 16.72 2.90 -2.25
N SER A 165 16.25 2.99 -1.01
CA SER A 165 14.96 3.62 -0.67
C SER A 165 15.08 5.10 -0.29
N ASN A 166 16.21 5.51 0.30
CA ASN A 166 16.36 6.83 0.93
C ASN A 166 17.13 7.85 0.06
N SER A 167 17.65 7.46 -1.10
CA SER A 167 18.35 8.41 -1.98
C SER A 167 17.39 9.24 -2.82
N PHE A 168 17.91 10.34 -3.35
CA PHE A 168 17.20 11.29 -4.19
C PHE A 168 17.91 11.40 -5.55
N LEU A 169 17.12 11.62 -6.60
CA LEU A 169 17.60 12.09 -7.89
C LEU A 169 17.61 13.62 -7.89
N PHE A 170 18.75 14.20 -8.25
CA PHE A 170 18.99 15.65 -8.25
C PHE A 170 18.64 16.34 -6.93
N ASP A 171 18.77 15.64 -5.79
CA ASP A 171 18.42 16.11 -4.44
C ASP A 171 16.95 16.52 -4.23
N VAL A 172 16.07 16.25 -5.20
CA VAL A 172 14.66 16.69 -5.17
C VAL A 172 13.69 15.51 -5.22
N ILE A 173 13.96 14.50 -6.04
CA ILE A 173 12.99 13.42 -6.33
C ILE A 173 13.41 12.14 -5.62
N PRO A 174 12.64 11.63 -4.65
CA PRO A 174 12.90 10.32 -4.05
C PRO A 174 12.95 9.20 -5.09
N LEU A 175 13.99 8.36 -5.04
CA LEU A 175 14.14 7.24 -5.99
C LEU A 175 12.94 6.28 -6.07
N PRO A 176 12.20 5.97 -4.98
CA PRO A 176 11.01 5.13 -5.08
C PRO A 176 9.96 5.62 -6.10
N ILE A 177 9.86 6.94 -6.31
CA ILE A 177 8.96 7.52 -7.31
C ILE A 177 9.40 7.13 -8.71
N ILE A 178 10.70 7.14 -8.98
CA ILE A 178 11.26 6.77 -10.27
C ILE A 178 11.09 5.27 -10.52
N TYR A 179 11.35 4.43 -9.52
CA TYR A 179 11.17 2.98 -9.64
C TYR A 179 9.74 2.58 -9.99
N PHE A 180 8.75 3.38 -9.59
CA PHE A 180 7.35 3.16 -9.96
C PHE A 180 7.03 3.58 -11.40
N LEU A 181 7.76 4.55 -11.96
CA LEU A 181 7.49 5.11 -13.29
C LEU A 181 8.15 4.34 -14.43
N ILE A 182 9.18 3.54 -14.15
CA ILE A 182 9.92 2.72 -15.11
C ILE A 182 9.43 1.26 -15.10
#